data_AF-A0A0H3GSL6-F1
#
_entry.id   AF-A0A0H3GSL6-F1
#
_cell.length_a   1.000
_cell.length_b   1.000
_cell.length_c   1.000
_cell.angle_alpha   90.00
_cell.angle_beta   90.00
_cell.angle_gamma   90.00
#
_symmetry.space_group_name_H-M   'P 1'
#
loop_
_entity.id
_entity.type
_entity.pdbx_description
1 polymer ?
#
loop_
_entity_poly.entity_id
_entity_poly.type
_entity_poly.pdbx_seq_one_letter_code
_entity_poly.pdbx_strand_id
1 'polypeptide(L)'
;MKGKYKAAIALVLVLVLLPLTLLLTLTHWVPTLAGIWLPVGTRISLQESPRLTRSALLIPDLRYLVGDCEIARVTDARLSRPSRWRLHIGQLEINSACLSKLPASDPSPGSPRTLAEWQSMLPYSWLTIDNLRLSPWEKWQGRLVMSLTPAQQDIGFAGKELSLQARLRGQALTVSQFSARLTDDQPPVKLVGTFHLPLVPDGLPVDGQMQGTFEFPQTAEWIDAELEWQHNRGQLLVTPRGEVEPILDLPWEITPERITISDGRWRTRYEAYPLRGRVALSVGNWQQGTEQMIVSGRLNVLTEGHAGKGNAVLNIGPGKLSMDNSDLPLRLTGEAKLGEMILYAALPAQLSGPLISPQLAFHPGALLRSRGRVIDALNIDEIRWPLAGVKVTQQGVDGRLQAILRAHEQQMGDFTLHLDGQASDFLPDSGRWQVALLGRGTFYPDAGALGCEGQAGSGATMLLP
;
A
#
# COMPACT_ATOMS: atom_id res chain seq x y z
N MET A 1 -35.89 -27.09 66.16
CA MET A 1 -36.07 -25.84 65.36
C MET A 1 -34.80 -24.99 65.22
N LYS A 2 -33.90 -24.89 66.23
CA LYS A 2 -32.67 -24.07 66.15
C LYS A 2 -31.68 -24.43 65.02
N GLY A 3 -31.59 -25.71 64.61
CA GLY A 3 -30.66 -26.13 63.55
C GLY A 3 -31.03 -25.65 62.14
N LYS A 4 -32.32 -25.66 61.79
CA LYS A 4 -32.79 -25.25 60.45
C LYS A 4 -32.58 -23.75 60.20
N TYR A 5 -32.78 -22.90 61.22
CA TYR A 5 -32.49 -21.46 61.12
C TYR A 5 -31.00 -21.17 60.91
N LYS A 6 -30.10 -21.87 61.61
CA LYS A 6 -28.65 -21.71 61.41
C LYS A 6 -28.22 -22.10 59.99
N ALA A 7 -28.76 -23.20 59.45
CA ALA A 7 -28.47 -23.62 58.08
C ALA A 7 -29.01 -22.61 57.03
N ALA A 8 -30.23 -22.10 57.21
CA ALA A 8 -30.79 -21.08 56.32
C ALA A 8 -29.99 -19.78 56.36
N ILE A 9 -29.58 -19.32 57.56
CA ILE A 9 -28.72 -18.12 57.69
C ILE A 9 -27.37 -18.36 57.03
N ALA A 10 -26.74 -19.52 57.23
CA ALA A 10 -25.47 -19.85 56.59
C ALA A 10 -25.58 -19.89 55.05
N LEU A 11 -26.66 -20.45 54.51
CA LEU A 11 -26.92 -20.47 53.07
C LEU A 11 -27.08 -19.05 52.51
N VAL A 12 -27.88 -18.20 53.18
CA VAL A 12 -28.04 -16.79 52.79
C VAL A 12 -26.71 -16.05 52.89
N LEU A 13 -25.91 -16.30 53.93
CA LEU A 13 -24.60 -15.69 54.09
C LEU A 13 -23.67 -16.08 52.95
N VAL A 14 -23.63 -17.37 52.57
CA VAL A 14 -22.85 -17.84 51.41
C VAL A 14 -23.38 -17.23 50.11
N LEU A 15 -24.70 -17.19 49.93
CA LEU A 15 -25.33 -16.61 48.75
C LEU A 15 -25.06 -15.10 48.61
N VAL A 16 -24.73 -14.40 49.70
CA VAL A 16 -24.35 -12.98 49.70
C VAL A 16 -22.83 -12.79 49.64
N LEU A 17 -22.06 -13.51 50.45
CA LEU A 17 -20.60 -13.38 50.53
C LEU A 17 -19.91 -13.89 49.27
N LEU A 18 -20.41 -14.96 48.66
CA LEU A 18 -19.80 -15.57 47.48
C LEU A 18 -19.86 -14.61 46.27
N PRO A 19 -21.00 -13.99 45.91
CA PRO A 19 -21.00 -12.96 44.87
C PRO A 19 -20.26 -11.68 45.29
N LEU A 20 -20.25 -11.30 46.58
CA LEU A 20 -19.52 -10.13 47.05
C LEU A 20 -17.99 -10.32 46.93
N THR A 21 -17.49 -11.51 47.30
CA THR A 21 -16.07 -11.88 47.15
C THR A 21 -15.68 -12.03 45.68
N LEU A 22 -16.56 -12.59 44.83
CA LEU A 22 -16.37 -12.59 43.38
C LEU A 22 -16.31 -11.17 42.79
N LEU A 23 -17.18 -10.26 43.25
CA LEU A 23 -17.16 -8.84 42.87
C LEU A 23 -15.85 -8.14 43.29
N LEU A 24 -15.35 -8.44 44.49
CA LEU A 24 -14.08 -7.88 45.00
C LEU A 24 -12.85 -8.47 44.30
N THR A 25 -12.95 -9.70 43.78
CA THR A 25 -11.85 -10.40 43.09
C THR A 25 -12.00 -10.35 41.56
N LEU A 26 -12.82 -9.43 41.03
CA LEU A 26 -13.10 -9.30 39.59
C LEU A 26 -11.82 -9.17 38.75
N THR A 27 -10.80 -8.48 39.26
CA THR A 27 -9.49 -8.34 38.61
C THR A 27 -8.76 -9.64 38.36
N HIS A 28 -8.97 -10.65 39.20
CA HIS A 28 -8.30 -11.94 39.08
C HIS A 28 -9.10 -12.89 38.19
N TRP A 29 -10.44 -12.90 38.35
CA TRP A 29 -11.32 -13.81 37.62
C TRP A 29 -11.61 -13.39 36.19
N VAL A 30 -11.75 -12.09 35.90
CA VAL A 30 -12.08 -11.61 34.55
C VAL A 30 -10.98 -12.03 33.55
N PRO A 31 -9.68 -11.84 33.82
CA PRO A 31 -8.61 -12.35 32.96
C PRO A 31 -8.64 -13.86 32.75
N THR A 32 -8.86 -14.65 33.81
CA THR A 32 -8.86 -16.12 33.71
C THR A 32 -10.04 -16.64 32.92
N LEU A 33 -11.24 -16.10 33.16
CA LEU A 33 -12.46 -16.49 32.44
C LEU A 33 -12.44 -16.00 30.99
N ALA A 34 -11.95 -14.78 30.74
CA ALA A 34 -11.74 -14.30 29.38
C ALA A 34 -10.73 -15.19 28.65
N GLY A 35 -9.68 -15.66 29.33
CA GLY A 35 -8.68 -16.58 28.80
C GLY A 35 -9.24 -17.85 28.15
N ILE A 36 -10.42 -18.34 28.57
CA ILE A 36 -11.08 -19.51 27.96
C ILE A 36 -11.53 -19.23 26.52
N TRP A 37 -11.86 -17.97 26.22
CA TRP A 37 -12.36 -17.53 24.91
C TRP A 37 -11.29 -16.80 24.09
N LEU A 38 -10.15 -16.50 24.70
CA LEU A 38 -9.04 -15.83 24.03
C LEU A 38 -8.19 -16.84 23.25
N PRO A 39 -7.58 -16.43 22.13
CA PRO A 39 -6.60 -17.24 21.42
C PRO A 39 -5.45 -17.71 22.33
N VAL A 40 -4.90 -18.88 22.02
CA VAL A 40 -3.74 -19.41 22.76
C VAL A 40 -2.58 -18.40 22.72
N GLY A 41 -1.89 -18.23 23.85
CA GLY A 41 -0.76 -17.31 23.97
C GLY A 41 -1.14 -15.84 24.20
N THR A 42 -2.43 -15.51 24.26
CA THR A 42 -2.89 -14.16 24.59
C THR A 42 -3.47 -14.07 25.99
N ARG A 43 -3.42 -12.87 26.57
CA ARG A 43 -3.95 -12.60 27.92
C ARG A 43 -4.50 -11.19 28.01
N ILE A 44 -5.47 -11.02 28.90
CA ILE A 44 -5.93 -9.70 29.33
C ILE A 44 -5.30 -9.37 30.68
N SER A 45 -4.88 -8.13 30.85
CA SER A 45 -4.37 -7.58 32.11
C SER A 45 -5.17 -6.33 32.47
N LEU A 46 -5.56 -6.20 33.73
CA LEU A 46 -6.18 -4.99 34.28
C LEU A 46 -5.26 -4.43 35.36
N GLN A 47 -4.81 -3.18 35.21
CA GLN A 47 -4.00 -2.52 36.24
C GLN A 47 -4.86 -2.05 37.42
N GLU A 48 -6.06 -1.58 37.13
CA GLU A 48 -7.04 -1.15 38.14
C GLU A 48 -8.28 -2.04 38.14
N SER A 49 -8.89 -2.19 39.32
CA SER A 49 -10.11 -2.98 39.45
C SER A 49 -11.30 -2.29 38.79
N PRO A 50 -12.10 -3.03 37.98
CA PRO A 50 -13.36 -2.50 37.49
C PRO A 50 -14.27 -2.07 38.64
N ARG A 51 -14.92 -0.92 38.49
CA ARG A 51 -15.83 -0.37 39.50
C ARG A 51 -17.26 -0.54 39.03
N LEU A 52 -18.06 -1.27 39.79
CA LEU A 52 -19.49 -1.39 39.53
C LEU A 52 -20.23 -0.21 40.19
N THR A 53 -20.93 0.58 39.39
CA THR A 53 -21.86 1.62 39.83
C THR A 53 -23.30 1.12 39.69
N ARG A 54 -24.29 1.86 40.21
CA ARG A 54 -25.71 1.48 40.12
C ARG A 54 -26.22 1.25 38.69
N SER A 55 -25.57 1.83 37.68
CA SER A 55 -26.03 1.79 36.28
C SER A 55 -24.98 1.38 35.26
N ALA A 56 -23.72 1.20 35.68
CA ALA A 56 -22.62 0.93 34.77
C ALA A 56 -21.45 0.22 35.44
N LEU A 57 -20.74 -0.60 34.68
CA LEU A 57 -19.40 -1.10 34.99
C LEU A 57 -18.37 -0.15 34.37
N LEU A 58 -17.48 0.36 35.20
CA LEU A 58 -16.35 1.21 34.79
C LEU A 58 -15.08 0.35 34.78
N ILE A 59 -14.32 0.40 33.68
CA ILE A 59 -13.07 -0.32 33.49
C ILE A 59 -12.02 0.75 33.15
N PRO A 60 -11.20 1.19 34.12
CA PRO A 60 -10.26 2.30 33.92
C PRO A 60 -9.18 1.99 32.88
N ASP A 61 -8.58 0.80 32.96
CA ASP A 61 -7.51 0.34 32.06
C ASP A 61 -7.66 -1.17 31.83
N LEU A 62 -7.57 -1.57 30.57
CA LEU A 62 -7.53 -2.97 30.14
C LEU A 62 -6.53 -3.12 29.02
N ARG A 63 -5.61 -4.07 29.17
CA ARG A 63 -4.56 -4.38 28.19
C ARG A 63 -4.77 -5.77 27.65
N TYR A 64 -4.61 -5.93 26.34
CA TYR A 64 -4.63 -7.20 25.65
C TYR A 64 -3.25 -7.48 25.07
N LEU A 65 -2.64 -8.60 25.46
CA LEU A 65 -1.25 -8.91 25.14
C LEU A 65 -1.11 -10.28 24.47
N VAL A 66 -0.12 -10.41 23.58
CA VAL A 66 0.43 -11.69 23.10
C VAL A 66 1.87 -11.81 23.58
N GLY A 67 2.13 -12.78 24.47
CA GLY A 67 3.36 -12.79 25.27
C GLY A 67 3.54 -11.47 26.04
N ASP A 68 4.59 -10.72 25.67
CA ASP A 68 4.95 -9.41 26.22
C ASP A 68 4.60 -8.24 25.29
N CYS A 69 3.98 -8.50 24.14
CA CYS A 69 3.56 -7.47 23.18
C CYS A 69 2.13 -7.02 23.49
N GLU A 70 1.93 -5.73 23.79
CA GLU A 70 0.60 -5.14 24.01
C GLU A 70 -0.08 -4.91 22.65
N ILE A 71 -1.01 -5.81 22.28
CA ILE A 71 -1.80 -5.71 21.04
C ILE A 71 -2.78 -4.56 21.12
N ALA A 72 -3.46 -4.40 22.25
CA ALA A 72 -4.42 -3.34 22.42
C ALA A 72 -4.48 -2.83 23.86
N ARG A 73 -4.80 -1.55 24.00
CA ARG A 73 -5.04 -0.90 25.27
C ARG A 73 -6.35 -0.13 25.22
N VAL A 74 -7.22 -0.41 26.18
CA VAL A 74 -8.50 0.23 26.39
C VAL A 74 -8.41 1.08 27.65
N THR A 75 -8.69 2.37 27.52
CA THR A 75 -8.71 3.32 28.64
C THR A 75 -10.10 3.94 28.77
N ASP A 76 -10.56 4.10 30.02
CA ASP A 76 -11.84 4.71 30.37
C ASP A 76 -13.05 4.05 29.69
N ALA A 77 -13.12 2.72 29.81
CA ALA A 77 -14.26 1.95 29.33
C ALA A 77 -15.43 2.00 30.32
N ARG A 78 -16.64 2.15 29.78
CA ARG A 78 -17.90 2.16 30.52
C ARG A 78 -18.92 1.29 29.81
N LEU A 79 -19.32 0.21 30.45
CA LEU A 79 -20.40 -0.66 30.01
C LEU A 79 -21.66 -0.36 30.82
N SER A 80 -22.75 -0.02 30.14
CA SER A 80 -24.04 0.29 30.77
C SER A 80 -25.20 -0.30 29.97
N ARG A 81 -26.39 -0.39 30.57
CA ARG A 81 -27.58 -0.90 29.87
C ARG A 81 -28.86 -0.15 30.31
N PRO A 82 -29.09 1.08 29.82
CA PRO A 82 -30.34 1.78 30.09
C PRO A 82 -31.54 1.13 29.38
N SER A 83 -31.47 0.96 28.06
CA SER A 83 -32.48 0.25 27.23
C SER A 83 -31.82 -0.78 26.29
N ARG A 84 -30.62 -0.44 25.82
CA ARG A 84 -29.72 -1.27 25.01
C ARG A 84 -28.35 -1.31 25.68
N TRP A 85 -27.54 -2.32 25.38
CA TRP A 85 -26.16 -2.34 25.86
C TRP A 85 -25.39 -1.17 25.25
N ARG A 86 -24.63 -0.45 26.06
CA ARG A 86 -23.81 0.66 25.61
C ARG A 86 -22.40 0.47 26.16
N LEU A 87 -21.45 0.26 25.26
CA LEU A 87 -20.03 0.29 25.55
C LEU A 87 -19.47 1.62 25.06
N HIS A 88 -18.92 2.40 25.98
CA HIS A 88 -18.25 3.65 25.69
C HIS A 88 -16.79 3.53 26.11
N ILE A 89 -15.85 3.90 25.26
CA ILE A 89 -14.40 3.81 25.50
C ILE A 89 -13.81 5.19 25.24
N GLY A 90 -13.03 5.72 26.18
CA GLY A 90 -12.32 6.99 25.99
C GLY A 90 -11.23 6.85 24.92
N GLN A 91 -10.33 5.87 25.10
CA GLN A 91 -9.26 5.60 24.14
C GLN A 91 -9.11 4.10 23.90
N LEU A 92 -8.99 3.70 22.63
CA LEU A 92 -8.54 2.37 22.23
C LEU A 92 -7.29 2.54 21.37
N GLU A 93 -6.18 2.01 21.83
CA GLU A 93 -4.94 1.91 21.04
C GLU A 93 -4.77 0.47 20.58
N ILE A 94 -4.46 0.28 19.30
CA ILE A 94 -4.18 -1.02 18.69
C ILE A 94 -2.78 -0.96 18.08
N ASN A 95 -1.90 -1.87 18.47
CA ASN A 95 -0.56 -2.00 17.92
C ASN A 95 -0.56 -3.08 16.83
N SER A 96 -0.55 -2.65 15.56
CA SER A 96 -0.60 -3.57 14.43
C SER A 96 0.66 -4.44 14.33
N ALA A 97 1.81 -3.96 14.80
CA ALA A 97 3.07 -4.71 14.79
C ALA A 97 3.04 -5.92 15.74
N CYS A 98 2.15 -5.93 16.75
CA CYS A 98 1.97 -7.09 17.62
C CYS A 98 1.09 -8.19 16.99
N LEU A 99 0.29 -7.89 15.95
CA LEU A 99 -0.64 -8.87 15.37
C LEU A 99 0.09 -10.04 14.69
N SER A 100 1.28 -9.81 14.12
CA SER A 100 2.11 -10.85 13.51
C SER A 100 2.64 -11.90 14.50
N LYS A 101 2.57 -11.62 15.81
CA LYS A 101 2.96 -12.56 16.87
C LYS A 101 1.83 -13.48 17.32
N LEU A 102 0.61 -13.26 16.83
CA LEU A 102 -0.50 -14.17 17.10
C LEU A 102 -0.19 -15.52 16.43
N PRO A 103 -0.32 -16.64 17.16
CA PRO A 103 -0.13 -17.95 16.55
C PRO A 103 -1.17 -18.17 15.45
N ALA A 104 -0.78 -18.87 14.39
CA ALA A 104 -1.73 -19.34 13.39
C ALA A 104 -2.78 -20.21 14.11
N SER A 105 -4.04 -19.78 14.09
CA SER A 105 -5.13 -20.49 14.76
C SER A 105 -5.18 -21.94 14.28
N ASP A 106 -5.14 -22.91 15.19
CA ASP A 106 -5.47 -24.28 14.86
C ASP A 106 -6.90 -24.31 14.28
N PRO A 107 -7.15 -25.00 13.15
CA PRO A 107 -8.47 -25.07 12.55
C PRO A 107 -9.44 -25.64 13.59
N SER A 108 -10.32 -24.78 14.10
CA SER A 108 -11.32 -25.18 15.08
C SER A 108 -12.18 -26.30 14.49
N PRO A 109 -12.44 -27.41 15.21
CA PRO A 109 -13.12 -28.59 14.67
C PRO A 109 -14.62 -28.39 14.34
N GLY A 110 -15.13 -27.15 14.39
CA GLY A 110 -16.51 -26.81 14.06
C GLY A 110 -16.62 -26.15 12.69
N SER A 111 -17.76 -26.36 12.01
CA SER A 111 -18.11 -25.63 10.79
C SER A 111 -17.97 -24.11 11.04
N PRO A 112 -17.35 -23.35 10.13
CA PRO A 112 -17.21 -21.92 10.30
C PRO A 112 -18.59 -21.27 10.39
N ARG A 113 -18.78 -20.39 11.39
CA ARG A 113 -20.06 -19.71 11.59
C ARG A 113 -20.33 -18.75 10.44
N THR A 114 -21.57 -18.77 9.97
CA THR A 114 -22.03 -17.88 8.91
C THR A 114 -22.18 -16.45 9.42
N LEU A 115 -22.17 -15.47 8.52
CA LEU A 115 -22.42 -14.07 8.82
C LEU A 115 -23.78 -13.89 9.51
N ALA A 116 -24.81 -14.58 9.04
CA ALA A 116 -26.15 -14.52 9.62
C ALA A 116 -26.18 -15.05 11.06
N GLU A 117 -25.44 -16.13 11.35
CA GLU A 117 -25.30 -16.65 12.73
C GLU A 117 -24.59 -15.64 13.63
N TRP A 118 -23.47 -15.05 13.16
CA TRP A 118 -22.78 -13.98 13.88
C TRP A 118 -23.70 -12.79 14.17
N GLN A 119 -24.44 -12.34 13.15
CA GLN A 119 -25.41 -11.26 13.27
C GLN A 119 -26.52 -11.60 14.27
N SER A 120 -27.05 -12.82 14.26
CA SER A 120 -28.10 -13.26 15.19
C SER A 120 -27.69 -13.18 16.67
N MET A 121 -26.39 -13.29 16.95
CA MET A 121 -25.84 -13.22 18.30
C MET A 121 -25.55 -11.79 18.78
N LEU A 122 -25.61 -10.80 17.88
CA LEU A 122 -25.33 -9.42 18.24
C LEU A 122 -26.43 -8.88 19.15
N PRO A 123 -26.10 -8.46 20.39
CA PRO A 123 -27.08 -7.79 21.22
C PRO A 123 -27.42 -6.41 20.61
N TYR A 124 -28.64 -5.94 20.85
CA TYR A 124 -28.98 -4.54 20.59
C TYR A 124 -28.04 -3.65 21.40
N SER A 125 -27.09 -3.02 20.71
CA SER A 125 -25.98 -2.34 21.35
C SER A 125 -25.47 -1.12 20.60
N TRP A 126 -24.85 -0.22 21.36
CA TRP A 126 -24.09 0.91 20.86
C TRP A 126 -22.65 0.81 21.36
N LEU A 127 -21.71 0.99 20.45
CA LEU A 127 -20.29 1.12 20.76
C LEU A 127 -19.84 2.52 20.37
N THR A 128 -19.21 3.23 21.30
CA THR A 128 -18.55 4.51 21.04
C THR A 128 -17.11 4.40 21.52
N ILE A 129 -16.16 4.74 20.66
CA ILE A 129 -14.76 4.93 21.00
C ILE A 129 -14.41 6.36 20.64
N ASP A 130 -14.13 7.20 21.61
CA ASP A 130 -13.88 8.62 21.36
C ASP A 130 -12.57 8.86 20.60
N ASN A 131 -11.53 8.07 20.90
CA ASN A 131 -10.26 8.09 20.19
C ASN A 131 -9.73 6.67 19.93
N LEU A 132 -9.91 6.17 18.71
CA LEU A 132 -9.29 4.96 18.20
C LEU A 132 -7.95 5.33 17.54
N ARG A 133 -6.85 4.73 18.01
CA ARG A 133 -5.50 4.90 17.48
C ARG A 133 -4.97 3.56 17.00
N LEU A 134 -4.35 3.57 15.83
CA LEU A 134 -3.61 2.42 15.30
C LEU A 134 -2.14 2.81 15.29
N SER A 135 -1.30 2.14 16.07
CA SER A 135 0.13 2.43 16.15
C SER A 135 0.89 1.51 15.18
N PRO A 136 1.87 2.02 14.40
CA PRO A 136 2.44 3.38 14.42
C PRO A 136 1.80 4.34 13.38
N TRP A 137 0.49 4.24 13.16
CA TRP A 137 -0.26 4.95 12.11
C TRP A 137 -1.21 6.00 12.69
N GLU A 138 -0.71 6.81 13.61
CA GLU A 138 -1.49 7.78 14.41
C GLU A 138 -2.19 8.82 13.55
N LYS A 139 -1.70 9.07 12.32
CA LYS A 139 -2.35 9.95 11.32
C LYS A 139 -3.82 9.60 11.09
N TRP A 140 -4.19 8.32 11.21
CA TRP A 140 -5.54 7.83 10.94
C TRP A 140 -6.43 7.73 12.18
N GLN A 141 -6.02 8.32 13.30
CA GLN A 141 -6.83 8.28 14.51
C GLN A 141 -8.16 9.03 14.35
N GLY A 142 -9.16 8.60 15.11
CA GLY A 142 -10.49 9.21 15.05
C GLY A 142 -11.51 8.55 15.96
N ARG A 143 -12.72 9.07 15.90
CA ARG A 143 -13.86 8.57 16.68
C ARG A 143 -14.56 7.45 15.93
N LEU A 144 -14.80 6.32 16.60
CA LEU A 144 -15.63 5.22 16.09
C LEU A 144 -16.98 5.20 16.79
N VAL A 145 -18.06 5.07 16.03
CA VAL A 145 -19.41 4.85 16.53
C VAL A 145 -20.03 3.69 15.78
N MET A 146 -20.62 2.75 16.51
CA MET A 146 -21.33 1.62 15.91
C MET A 146 -22.71 1.46 16.55
N SER A 147 -23.69 1.12 15.73
CA SER A 147 -25.02 0.71 16.17
C SER A 147 -25.27 -0.70 15.67
N LEU A 148 -25.38 -1.65 16.59
CA LEU A 148 -25.42 -3.07 16.29
C LEU A 148 -26.77 -3.65 16.69
N THR A 149 -27.41 -4.31 15.74
CA THR A 149 -28.61 -5.13 15.93
C THR A 149 -28.48 -6.39 15.07
N PRO A 150 -29.26 -7.45 15.32
CA PRO A 150 -29.23 -8.62 14.44
C PRO A 150 -29.55 -8.33 12.98
N ALA A 151 -30.46 -7.38 12.71
CA ALA A 151 -30.90 -7.07 11.35
C ALA A 151 -30.01 -6.04 10.63
N GLN A 152 -29.31 -5.19 11.37
CA GLN A 152 -28.55 -4.06 10.83
C GLN A 152 -27.37 -3.70 11.72
N GLN A 153 -26.21 -3.46 11.10
CA GLN A 153 -25.03 -2.92 11.75
C GLN A 153 -24.60 -1.63 11.02
N ASP A 154 -24.59 -0.51 11.72
CA ASP A 154 -24.09 0.76 11.22
C ASP A 154 -22.72 1.05 11.84
N ILE A 155 -21.79 1.52 11.02
CA ILE A 155 -20.44 1.90 11.42
C ILE A 155 -20.19 3.32 10.91
N GLY A 156 -19.76 4.19 11.82
CA GLY A 156 -19.31 5.54 11.51
C GLY A 156 -17.92 5.76 12.10
N PHE A 157 -17.00 6.25 11.28
CA PHE A 157 -15.68 6.69 11.71
C PHE A 157 -15.46 8.14 11.31
N ALA A 158 -14.98 8.97 12.22
CA ALA A 158 -14.71 10.38 12.00
C ALA A 158 -13.36 10.77 12.61
N GLY A 159 -12.36 10.93 11.74
CA GLY A 159 -11.05 11.47 12.05
C GLY A 159 -10.72 12.67 11.16
N LYS A 160 -9.55 13.27 11.40
CA LYS A 160 -9.09 14.42 10.60
C LYS A 160 -8.74 14.03 9.17
N GLU A 161 -8.07 12.89 9.00
CA GLU A 161 -7.58 12.42 7.70
C GLU A 161 -8.45 11.30 7.11
N LEU A 162 -9.30 10.65 7.92
CA LEU A 162 -10.15 9.55 7.48
C LEU A 162 -11.59 9.73 8.00
N SER A 163 -12.56 9.53 7.11
CA SER A 163 -13.97 9.37 7.50
C SER A 163 -14.59 8.19 6.75
N LEU A 164 -15.49 7.49 7.44
CA LEU A 164 -16.22 6.33 6.91
C LEU A 164 -17.64 6.34 7.45
N GLN A 165 -18.61 6.05 6.60
CA GLN A 165 -19.96 5.64 6.99
C GLN A 165 -20.35 4.42 6.18
N ALA A 166 -20.64 3.33 6.89
CA ALA A 166 -21.01 2.06 6.31
C ALA A 166 -22.21 1.44 7.04
N ARG A 167 -22.99 0.66 6.29
CA ARG A 167 -24.15 -0.06 6.81
C ARG A 167 -24.15 -1.48 6.25
N LEU A 168 -24.32 -2.46 7.12
CA LEU A 168 -24.51 -3.85 6.77
C LEU A 168 -25.95 -4.28 7.10
N ARG A 169 -26.65 -4.88 6.12
CA ARG A 169 -27.95 -5.53 6.28
C ARG A 169 -27.91 -6.92 5.67
N GLY A 170 -27.93 -7.96 6.49
CA GLY A 170 -27.62 -9.31 6.02
C GLY A 170 -26.21 -9.34 5.41
N GLN A 171 -26.10 -9.73 4.14
CA GLN A 171 -24.84 -9.71 3.38
C GLN A 171 -24.61 -8.40 2.60
N ALA A 172 -25.59 -7.50 2.53
CA ALA A 172 -25.46 -6.25 1.78
C ALA A 172 -24.74 -5.18 2.60
N LEU A 173 -23.49 -4.89 2.25
CA LEU A 173 -22.69 -3.80 2.81
C LEU A 173 -22.78 -2.58 1.90
N THR A 174 -23.17 -1.44 2.43
CA THR A 174 -23.18 -0.15 1.71
C THR A 174 -22.21 0.79 2.40
N VAL A 175 -21.25 1.33 1.65
CA VAL A 175 -20.38 2.42 2.08
C VAL A 175 -20.90 3.70 1.43
N SER A 176 -21.60 4.51 2.22
CA SER A 176 -22.22 5.76 1.76
C SER A 176 -21.28 6.94 1.81
N GLN A 177 -20.21 6.85 2.61
CA GLN A 177 -19.16 7.84 2.68
C GLN A 177 -17.85 7.15 3.00
N PHE A 178 -16.82 7.38 2.20
CA PHE A 178 -15.44 7.17 2.59
C PHE A 178 -14.62 8.31 2.03
N SER A 179 -13.71 8.84 2.84
CA SER A 179 -12.81 9.92 2.44
C SER A 179 -11.50 9.77 3.20
N ALA A 180 -10.37 9.70 2.49
CA ALA A 180 -9.04 9.54 3.08
C ALA A 180 -8.03 10.52 2.46
N ARG A 181 -7.33 11.30 3.29
CA ARG A 181 -6.23 12.19 2.84
C ARG A 181 -4.89 11.46 2.98
N LEU A 182 -4.34 11.02 1.85
CA LEU A 182 -3.09 10.25 1.80
C LEU A 182 -1.87 11.14 2.07
N THR A 183 -1.79 12.28 1.39
CA THR A 183 -0.73 13.29 1.54
C THR A 183 -1.34 14.64 1.97
N ASP A 184 -0.57 15.46 2.67
CA ASP A 184 -1.11 16.66 3.32
C ASP A 184 -1.48 17.76 2.30
N ASP A 185 -0.84 17.75 1.13
CA ASP A 185 -1.01 18.74 0.06
C ASP A 185 -2.07 18.37 -0.98
N GLN A 186 -2.73 17.20 -0.86
CA GLN A 186 -3.70 16.71 -1.84
C GLN A 186 -5.12 16.65 -1.27
N PRO A 187 -6.15 16.80 -2.13
CA PRO A 187 -7.51 16.55 -1.71
C PRO A 187 -7.68 15.07 -1.33
N PRO A 188 -8.65 14.77 -0.45
CA PRO A 188 -8.88 13.40 -0.04
C PRO A 188 -9.49 12.57 -1.17
N VAL A 189 -9.06 11.31 -1.24
CA VAL A 189 -9.65 10.28 -2.09
C VAL A 189 -11.02 9.93 -1.52
N LYS A 190 -12.07 10.00 -2.35
CA LYS A 190 -13.43 9.61 -1.95
C LYS A 190 -13.81 8.29 -2.60
N LEU A 191 -14.40 7.40 -1.82
CA LEU A 191 -14.91 6.10 -2.29
C LEU A 191 -16.33 5.91 -1.76
N VAL A 192 -17.19 5.32 -2.58
CA VAL A 192 -18.53 4.88 -2.20
C VAL A 192 -18.82 3.57 -2.93
N GLY A 193 -19.69 2.74 -2.37
CA GLY A 193 -19.97 1.46 -3.02
C GLY A 193 -20.94 0.57 -2.27
N THR A 194 -21.34 -0.48 -2.96
CA THR A 194 -22.18 -1.55 -2.40
C THR A 194 -21.54 -2.89 -2.69
N PHE A 195 -21.51 -3.75 -1.68
CA PHE A 195 -20.81 -5.03 -1.69
C PHE A 195 -21.73 -6.12 -1.16
N HIS A 196 -21.60 -7.31 -1.71
CA HIS A 196 -22.28 -8.51 -1.23
C HIS A 196 -21.27 -9.42 -0.53
N LEU A 197 -21.32 -9.46 0.80
CA LEU A 197 -20.40 -10.25 1.60
C LEU A 197 -20.67 -11.76 1.44
N PRO A 198 -19.65 -12.61 1.54
CA PRO A 198 -19.82 -14.06 1.55
C PRO A 198 -20.64 -14.54 2.76
N LEU A 199 -21.19 -15.75 2.65
CA LEU A 199 -21.93 -16.38 3.75
C LEU A 199 -21.04 -16.64 4.96
N VAL A 200 -19.77 -16.97 4.76
CA VAL A 200 -18.74 -17.09 5.79
C VAL A 200 -17.80 -15.89 5.63
N PRO A 201 -17.55 -15.08 6.68
CA PRO A 201 -16.75 -13.85 6.57
C PRO A 201 -15.24 -14.15 6.61
N ASP A 202 -14.76 -14.98 5.69
CA ASP A 202 -13.35 -15.42 5.58
C ASP A 202 -12.66 -14.90 4.29
N GLY A 203 -13.37 -14.15 3.46
CA GLY A 203 -12.88 -13.69 2.17
C GLY A 203 -13.39 -12.32 1.74
N LEU A 204 -13.07 -11.98 0.49
CA LEU A 204 -13.56 -10.76 -0.16
C LEU A 204 -15.07 -10.86 -0.44
N PRO A 205 -15.77 -9.73 -0.65
CA PRO A 205 -17.16 -9.75 -1.08
C PRO A 205 -17.30 -10.53 -2.41
N VAL A 206 -18.36 -11.32 -2.51
CA VAL A 206 -18.64 -12.18 -3.68
C VAL A 206 -18.95 -11.32 -4.90
N ASP A 207 -19.73 -10.26 -4.72
CA ASP A 207 -20.08 -9.30 -5.76
C ASP A 207 -19.92 -7.89 -5.19
N GLY A 208 -19.73 -6.92 -6.08
CA GLY A 208 -19.63 -5.55 -5.64
C GLY A 208 -19.52 -4.54 -6.77
N GLN A 209 -19.87 -3.32 -6.41
CA GLN A 209 -19.63 -2.12 -7.21
C GLN A 209 -19.08 -1.04 -6.29
N MET A 210 -18.03 -0.37 -6.75
CA MET A 210 -17.39 0.72 -6.04
C MET A 210 -17.09 1.83 -7.05
N GLN A 211 -17.33 3.05 -6.64
CA GLN A 211 -16.99 4.25 -7.39
C GLN A 211 -16.12 5.14 -6.53
N GLY A 212 -15.12 5.74 -7.15
CA GLY A 212 -14.15 6.59 -6.52
C GLY A 212 -13.87 7.83 -7.32
N THR A 213 -13.59 8.92 -6.63
CA THR A 213 -13.14 10.17 -7.25
C THR A 213 -11.91 10.68 -6.51
N PHE A 214 -10.87 11.04 -7.25
CA PHE A 214 -9.66 11.64 -6.70
C PHE A 214 -8.97 12.54 -7.73
N GLU A 215 -8.12 13.44 -7.24
CA GLU A 215 -7.25 14.26 -8.09
C GLU A 215 -5.93 13.54 -8.33
N PHE A 216 -5.44 13.56 -9.57
CA PHE A 216 -4.15 12.97 -9.90
C PHE A 216 -3.02 13.97 -9.58
N PRO A 217 -2.01 13.60 -8.76
CA PRO A 217 -0.99 14.53 -8.27
C PRO A 217 -0.22 15.29 -9.36
N GLN A 218 0.00 14.65 -10.51
CA GLN A 218 0.88 15.19 -11.56
C GLN A 218 0.17 16.12 -12.53
N THR A 219 -1.15 16.01 -12.68
CA THR A 219 -1.92 16.77 -13.68
C THR A 219 -2.98 17.67 -13.07
N ALA A 220 -3.26 17.56 -11.76
CA ALA A 220 -4.38 18.23 -11.09
C ALA A 220 -5.75 17.93 -11.76
N GLU A 221 -5.82 16.82 -12.51
CA GLU A 221 -7.04 16.37 -13.16
C GLU A 221 -7.83 15.48 -12.21
N TRP A 222 -9.15 15.67 -12.19
CA TRP A 222 -10.06 14.78 -11.48
C TRP A 222 -10.26 13.49 -12.27
N ILE A 223 -10.15 12.38 -11.57
CA ILE A 223 -10.28 11.03 -12.11
C ILE A 223 -11.40 10.32 -11.37
N ASP A 224 -12.25 9.66 -12.15
CA ASP A 224 -13.28 8.75 -11.66
C ASP A 224 -12.81 7.30 -11.87
N ALA A 225 -12.90 6.49 -10.82
CA ALA A 225 -12.52 5.09 -10.81
C ALA A 225 -13.75 4.23 -10.49
N GLU A 226 -13.99 3.22 -11.31
CA GLU A 226 -15.13 2.32 -11.19
C GLU A 226 -14.62 0.89 -11.09
N LEU A 227 -15.00 0.19 -10.04
CA LEU A 227 -14.68 -1.21 -9.82
C LEU A 227 -15.98 -1.99 -9.69
N GLU A 228 -16.23 -2.89 -10.63
CA GLU A 228 -17.38 -3.79 -10.58
C GLU A 228 -16.91 -5.24 -10.68
N TRP A 229 -17.53 -6.14 -9.92
CA TRP A 229 -17.25 -7.56 -10.00
C TRP A 229 -18.44 -8.42 -9.65
N GLN A 230 -18.41 -9.61 -10.23
CA GLN A 230 -19.34 -10.69 -9.96
C GLN A 230 -18.57 -11.98 -9.76
N HIS A 231 -18.80 -12.62 -8.61
CA HIS A 231 -18.06 -13.79 -8.16
C HIS A 231 -16.54 -13.58 -8.22
N ASN A 232 -15.89 -14.25 -9.17
CA ASN A 232 -14.45 -14.35 -9.25
C ASN A 232 -13.86 -13.47 -10.36
N ARG A 233 -14.64 -12.56 -10.94
CA ARG A 233 -14.18 -11.68 -12.02
C ARG A 233 -14.76 -10.29 -11.93
N GLY A 234 -13.97 -9.32 -12.35
CA GLY A 234 -14.39 -7.93 -12.38
C GLY A 234 -13.55 -7.09 -13.31
N GLN A 235 -13.80 -5.80 -13.25
CA GLN A 235 -13.12 -4.81 -14.07
C GLN A 235 -12.91 -3.55 -13.25
N LEU A 236 -11.69 -3.01 -13.30
CA LEU A 236 -11.38 -1.67 -12.82
C LEU A 236 -11.22 -0.76 -14.03
N LEU A 237 -12.08 0.26 -14.11
CA LEU A 237 -11.99 1.35 -15.08
C LEU A 237 -11.54 2.62 -14.37
N VAL A 238 -10.65 3.37 -14.99
CA VAL A 238 -10.21 4.68 -14.51
C VAL A 238 -10.31 5.66 -15.67
N THR A 239 -11.09 6.72 -15.48
CA THR A 239 -11.49 7.66 -16.53
C THR A 239 -11.32 9.09 -16.04
N PRO A 240 -10.59 9.96 -16.76
CA PRO A 240 -10.56 11.38 -16.44
C PRO A 240 -11.97 11.97 -16.52
N ARG A 241 -12.32 12.82 -15.57
CA ARG A 241 -13.67 13.38 -15.48
C ARG A 241 -14.00 14.21 -16.71
N GLY A 242 -15.13 13.88 -17.35
CA GLY A 242 -15.59 14.52 -18.59
C GLY A 242 -15.08 13.85 -19.86
N GLU A 243 -14.18 12.87 -19.75
CA GLU A 243 -13.85 11.97 -20.85
C GLU A 243 -14.78 10.74 -20.85
N VAL A 244 -14.93 10.11 -22.01
CA VAL A 244 -15.71 8.88 -22.18
C VAL A 244 -14.79 7.65 -22.21
N GLU A 245 -13.60 7.79 -22.76
CA GLU A 245 -12.65 6.69 -22.89
C GLU A 245 -11.88 6.51 -21.57
N PRO A 246 -11.67 5.29 -21.04
CA PRO A 246 -10.86 5.10 -19.84
C PRO A 246 -9.36 5.22 -20.14
N ILE A 247 -8.59 5.78 -19.22
CA ILE A 247 -7.11 5.75 -19.26
C ILE A 247 -6.54 4.43 -18.75
N LEU A 248 -7.31 3.69 -17.95
CA LEU A 248 -6.94 2.39 -17.43
C LEU A 248 -8.17 1.48 -17.46
N ASP A 249 -8.00 0.29 -18.03
CA ASP A 249 -9.02 -0.76 -18.09
C ASP A 249 -8.36 -2.08 -17.71
N LEU A 250 -8.63 -2.55 -16.49
CA LEU A 250 -8.03 -3.75 -15.92
C LEU A 250 -9.11 -4.80 -15.64
N PRO A 251 -9.40 -5.69 -16.58
CA PRO A 251 -10.17 -6.89 -16.28
C PRO A 251 -9.33 -7.79 -15.37
N TRP A 252 -9.94 -8.30 -14.32
CA TRP A 252 -9.28 -9.14 -13.35
C TRP A 252 -10.11 -10.38 -13.02
N GLU A 253 -9.40 -11.44 -12.62
CA GLU A 253 -9.97 -12.68 -12.11
C GLU A 253 -9.28 -13.06 -10.79
N ILE A 254 -10.01 -13.71 -9.90
CA ILE A 254 -9.53 -14.12 -8.58
C ILE A 254 -9.89 -15.57 -8.28
N THR A 255 -8.92 -16.30 -7.75
CA THR A 255 -9.08 -17.64 -7.16
C THR A 255 -8.48 -17.62 -5.75
N PRO A 256 -8.70 -18.65 -4.92
CA PRO A 256 -8.05 -18.73 -3.60
C PRO A 256 -6.51 -18.62 -3.67
N GLU A 257 -5.90 -19.07 -4.77
CA GLU A 257 -4.46 -19.10 -4.95
C GLU A 257 -3.90 -17.84 -5.61
N ARG A 258 -4.68 -17.14 -6.44
CA ARG A 258 -4.15 -16.11 -7.34
C ARG A 258 -5.15 -15.02 -7.70
N ILE A 259 -4.65 -13.79 -7.82
CA ILE A 259 -5.33 -12.68 -8.52
C ILE A 259 -4.61 -12.45 -9.85
N THR A 260 -5.33 -12.32 -10.95
CA THR A 260 -4.77 -12.09 -12.29
C THR A 260 -5.44 -10.95 -13.03
N ILE A 261 -4.63 -10.15 -13.72
CA ILE A 261 -5.01 -9.24 -14.79
C ILE A 261 -4.31 -9.80 -16.04
N SER A 262 -5.05 -10.22 -17.06
CA SER A 262 -4.48 -10.88 -18.25
C SER A 262 -4.36 -9.96 -19.45
N ASP A 263 -5.34 -9.08 -19.65
CA ASP A 263 -5.46 -8.24 -20.83
C ASP A 263 -5.79 -6.79 -20.43
N GLY A 264 -5.07 -6.25 -19.44
CA GLY A 264 -5.22 -4.86 -19.04
C GLY A 264 -4.79 -3.91 -20.15
N ARG A 265 -5.43 -2.74 -20.22
CA ARG A 265 -5.14 -1.65 -21.17
C ARG A 265 -4.84 -0.39 -20.39
N TRP A 266 -3.89 0.38 -20.89
CA TRP A 266 -3.63 1.71 -20.36
C TRP A 266 -3.31 2.67 -21.50
N ARG A 267 -3.64 3.93 -21.31
CA ARG A 267 -3.29 5.05 -22.18
C ARG A 267 -2.99 6.28 -21.33
N THR A 268 -2.06 7.09 -21.79
CA THR A 268 -1.77 8.40 -21.20
C THR A 268 -1.15 9.30 -22.28
N ARG A 269 -0.81 10.52 -21.92
CA ARG A 269 -0.01 11.42 -22.77
C ARG A 269 1.23 11.83 -22.00
N TYR A 270 2.38 11.74 -22.64
CA TYR A 270 3.60 12.34 -22.15
C TYR A 270 3.89 13.54 -23.04
N GLU A 271 3.75 14.75 -22.50
CA GLU A 271 3.73 15.99 -23.28
C GLU A 271 2.70 15.90 -24.43
N ALA A 272 3.16 16.05 -25.68
CA ALA A 272 2.33 15.92 -26.87
C ALA A 272 2.23 14.48 -27.42
N TYR A 273 2.93 13.52 -26.82
CA TYR A 273 3.06 12.16 -27.36
C TYR A 273 2.06 11.19 -26.70
N PRO A 274 1.14 10.57 -27.45
CA PRO A 274 0.23 9.57 -26.91
C PRO A 274 1.00 8.29 -26.59
N LEU A 275 0.87 7.82 -25.35
CA LEU A 275 1.41 6.56 -24.89
C LEU A 275 0.26 5.58 -24.62
N ARG A 276 0.42 4.34 -25.05
CA ARG A 276 -0.57 3.29 -24.78
C ARG A 276 0.07 1.94 -24.64
N GLY A 277 -0.62 0.99 -24.01
CA GLY A 277 -0.08 -0.34 -23.89
C GLY A 277 -1.01 -1.33 -23.23
N ARG A 278 -0.47 -2.51 -22.98
CA ARG A 278 -1.12 -3.59 -22.26
C ARG A 278 -0.38 -3.85 -20.95
N VAL A 279 -1.13 -4.37 -19.99
CA VAL A 279 -0.59 -4.85 -18.72
C VAL A 279 -1.19 -6.20 -18.39
N ALA A 280 -0.31 -7.12 -18.00
CA ALA A 280 -0.67 -8.37 -17.38
C ALA A 280 0.01 -8.43 -16.01
N LEU A 281 -0.72 -8.83 -14.98
CA LEU A 281 -0.24 -8.94 -13.61
C LEU A 281 -0.81 -10.22 -12.98
N SER A 282 -0.04 -10.87 -12.14
CA SER A 282 -0.46 -12.05 -11.39
C SER A 282 0.15 -11.99 -10.00
N VAL A 283 -0.70 -12.11 -8.98
CA VAL A 283 -0.33 -12.15 -7.56
C VAL A 283 -0.75 -13.51 -6.99
N GLY A 284 0.22 -14.39 -6.77
CA GLY A 284 -0.01 -15.67 -6.11
C GLY A 284 0.06 -15.58 -4.58
N ASN A 285 -0.49 -16.57 -3.87
CA ASN A 285 -0.47 -16.69 -2.41
C ASN A 285 -1.08 -15.50 -1.65
N TRP A 286 -2.01 -14.77 -2.28
CA TRP A 286 -2.55 -13.54 -1.72
C TRP A 286 -3.33 -13.73 -0.41
N GLN A 287 -3.92 -14.91 -0.19
CA GLN A 287 -4.62 -15.25 1.05
C GLN A 287 -3.69 -15.62 2.21
N GLN A 288 -2.40 -15.90 1.93
CA GLN A 288 -1.42 -16.31 2.95
C GLN A 288 -0.75 -15.11 3.65
N GLY A 289 -1.22 -13.89 3.37
CA GLY A 289 -0.64 -12.65 3.87
C GLY A 289 0.31 -11.98 2.87
N THR A 290 0.49 -10.67 3.01
CA THR A 290 1.26 -9.83 2.09
C THR A 290 2.70 -10.30 1.90
N GLU A 291 3.32 -10.84 2.96
CA GLU A 291 4.72 -11.33 2.94
C GLU A 291 4.92 -12.64 2.16
N GLN A 292 3.84 -13.37 1.88
CA GLN A 292 3.86 -14.60 1.09
C GLN A 292 3.48 -14.37 -0.39
N MET A 293 3.04 -13.16 -0.74
CA MET A 293 2.61 -12.83 -2.09
C MET A 293 3.75 -12.94 -3.10
N ILE A 294 3.48 -13.59 -4.22
CA ILE A 294 4.41 -13.69 -5.35
C ILE A 294 3.83 -12.89 -6.51
N VAL A 295 4.50 -11.79 -6.85
CA VAL A 295 4.10 -10.86 -7.90
C VAL A 295 4.87 -11.20 -9.18
N SER A 296 4.14 -11.27 -10.28
CA SER A 296 4.68 -11.43 -11.63
C SER A 296 3.84 -10.63 -12.62
N GLY A 297 4.43 -10.16 -13.71
CA GLY A 297 3.70 -9.36 -14.68
C GLY A 297 4.51 -8.93 -15.88
N ARG A 298 3.82 -8.26 -16.78
CA ARG A 298 4.38 -7.68 -18.00
C ARG A 298 3.60 -6.42 -18.34
N LEU A 299 4.31 -5.33 -18.55
CA LEU A 299 3.75 -4.09 -19.08
C LEU A 299 4.46 -3.78 -20.39
N ASN A 300 3.72 -3.42 -21.42
CA ASN A 300 4.32 -2.83 -22.62
C ASN A 300 3.87 -1.38 -22.80
N VAL A 301 4.72 -0.58 -23.42
CA VAL A 301 4.45 0.79 -23.86
C VAL A 301 4.71 0.88 -25.35
N LEU A 302 3.69 1.33 -26.08
CA LEU A 302 3.78 1.73 -27.47
C LEU A 302 3.96 3.25 -27.50
N THR A 303 5.02 3.68 -28.17
CA THR A 303 5.34 5.09 -28.41
C THR A 303 5.25 5.38 -29.91
N GLU A 304 5.07 6.63 -30.28
CA GLU A 304 5.05 7.06 -31.69
C GLU A 304 5.85 8.36 -31.84
N GLY A 305 6.77 8.37 -32.79
CA GLY A 305 7.59 9.53 -33.14
C GLY A 305 7.83 9.60 -34.65
N HIS A 306 8.72 10.47 -35.10
CA HIS A 306 9.00 10.69 -36.53
C HIS A 306 9.53 9.43 -37.23
N ALA A 307 10.26 8.59 -36.49
CA ALA A 307 10.76 7.30 -36.96
C ALA A 307 9.74 6.15 -36.83
N GLY A 308 8.45 6.48 -36.67
CA GLY A 308 7.34 5.53 -36.55
C GLY A 308 7.09 5.05 -35.13
N LYS A 309 6.54 3.83 -35.01
CA LYS A 309 6.15 3.23 -33.73
C LYS A 309 7.33 2.55 -33.03
N GLY A 310 7.41 2.69 -31.72
CA GLY A 310 8.33 1.98 -30.83
C GLY A 310 7.55 1.10 -29.85
N ASN A 311 8.19 0.06 -29.33
CA ASN A 311 7.62 -0.78 -28.28
C ASN A 311 8.69 -1.13 -27.25
N ALA A 312 8.43 -0.81 -25.98
CA ALA A 312 9.23 -1.24 -24.86
C ALA A 312 8.39 -2.11 -23.91
N VAL A 313 9.02 -3.11 -23.32
CA VAL A 313 8.39 -4.14 -22.50
C VAL A 313 9.13 -4.23 -21.17
N LEU A 314 8.42 -3.98 -20.08
CA LEU A 314 8.85 -4.23 -18.72
C LEU A 314 8.31 -5.60 -18.28
N ASN A 315 9.20 -6.54 -17.99
CA ASN A 315 8.84 -7.78 -17.31
C ASN A 315 9.08 -7.61 -15.81
N ILE A 316 8.16 -8.13 -15.01
CA ILE A 316 8.11 -8.00 -13.56
C ILE A 316 8.05 -9.39 -12.95
N GLY A 317 8.95 -9.69 -12.02
CA GLY A 317 8.95 -10.94 -11.28
C GLY A 317 9.27 -12.19 -12.11
N PRO A 318 8.98 -13.38 -11.56
CA PRO A 318 8.33 -13.59 -10.25
C PRO A 318 9.22 -13.12 -9.09
N GLY A 319 8.61 -12.48 -8.08
CA GLY A 319 9.31 -12.02 -6.89
C GLY A 319 8.36 -11.50 -5.82
N LYS A 320 8.91 -11.00 -4.71
CA LYS A 320 8.13 -10.53 -3.56
C LYS A 320 8.09 -9.00 -3.50
N LEU A 321 6.92 -8.46 -3.16
CA LEU A 321 6.77 -7.09 -2.70
C LEU A 321 6.38 -7.14 -1.22
N SER A 322 7.20 -6.54 -0.36
CA SER A 322 7.08 -6.60 1.09
C SER A 322 7.24 -5.21 1.69
N MET A 323 6.59 -5.00 2.83
CA MET A 323 6.78 -3.76 3.60
C MET A 323 8.19 -3.65 4.17
N ASP A 324 8.85 -4.79 4.41
CA ASP A 324 10.17 -4.85 5.04
C ASP A 324 11.28 -5.06 4.01
N ASN A 325 11.15 -6.08 3.15
CA ASN A 325 12.18 -6.42 2.18
C ASN A 325 11.61 -7.06 0.91
N SER A 326 11.36 -6.23 -0.10
CA SER A 326 11.00 -6.68 -1.44
C SER A 326 12.19 -7.35 -2.12
N ASP A 327 11.89 -8.28 -3.01
CA ASP A 327 12.87 -8.96 -3.85
C ASP A 327 12.20 -9.30 -5.19
N LEU A 328 12.21 -8.33 -6.10
CA LEU A 328 11.45 -8.40 -7.35
C LEU A 328 12.35 -8.13 -8.57
N PRO A 329 12.66 -9.15 -9.38
CA PRO A 329 13.42 -8.95 -10.60
C PRO A 329 12.61 -8.18 -11.64
N LEU A 330 13.26 -7.24 -12.32
CA LEU A 330 12.68 -6.40 -13.36
C LEU A 330 13.53 -6.46 -14.62
N ARG A 331 12.91 -6.41 -15.79
CA ARG A 331 13.64 -6.32 -17.06
C ARG A 331 12.90 -5.47 -18.09
N LEU A 332 13.42 -4.28 -18.35
CA LEU A 332 12.93 -3.40 -19.43
C LEU A 332 13.72 -3.67 -20.71
N THR A 333 13.02 -4.02 -21.79
CA THR A 333 13.63 -4.27 -23.11
C THR A 333 12.81 -3.64 -24.22
N GLY A 334 13.46 -3.08 -25.23
CA GLY A 334 12.82 -2.62 -26.46
C GLY A 334 13.24 -1.22 -26.84
N GLU A 335 12.39 -0.53 -27.59
CA GLU A 335 12.67 0.83 -28.07
C GLU A 335 11.51 1.78 -27.82
N ALA A 336 11.83 3.03 -27.56
CA ALA A 336 10.89 4.14 -27.48
C ALA A 336 11.28 5.18 -28.53
N LYS A 337 10.28 5.75 -29.20
CA LYS A 337 10.42 6.78 -30.24
C LYS A 337 9.58 7.97 -29.83
N LEU A 338 10.25 9.11 -29.59
CA LEU A 338 9.66 10.34 -29.07
C LEU A 338 10.23 11.49 -29.88
N GLY A 339 9.40 12.17 -30.66
CA GLY A 339 9.89 13.20 -31.58
C GLY A 339 10.93 12.63 -32.56
N GLU A 340 12.11 13.23 -32.60
CA GLU A 340 13.26 12.78 -33.41
C GLU A 340 14.19 11.81 -32.67
N MET A 341 13.95 11.61 -31.37
CA MET A 341 14.76 10.77 -30.50
C MET A 341 14.26 9.33 -30.50
N ILE A 342 15.22 8.40 -30.50
CA ILE A 342 14.97 6.98 -30.37
C ILE A 342 15.82 6.47 -29.21
N LEU A 343 15.18 5.83 -28.24
CA LEU A 343 15.80 5.20 -27.08
C LEU A 343 15.72 3.68 -27.23
N TYR A 344 16.80 2.99 -26.87
CA TYR A 344 16.89 1.54 -26.83
C TYR A 344 17.25 1.10 -25.42
N ALA A 345 16.40 0.29 -24.80
CA ALA A 345 16.58 -0.19 -23.44
C ALA A 345 16.88 -1.69 -23.43
N ALA A 346 17.91 -2.07 -22.68
CA ALA A 346 18.16 -3.44 -22.24
C ALA A 346 18.60 -3.37 -20.77
N LEU A 347 17.62 -3.29 -19.87
CA LEU A 347 17.83 -2.97 -18.46
C LEU A 347 17.31 -4.09 -17.55
N PRO A 348 18.12 -5.13 -17.27
CA PRO A 348 17.87 -6.04 -16.16
C PRO A 348 18.17 -5.32 -14.83
N ALA A 349 17.27 -5.42 -13.88
CA ALA A 349 17.38 -4.79 -12.58
C ALA A 349 16.71 -5.63 -11.48
N GLN A 350 17.02 -5.32 -10.23
CA GLN A 350 16.38 -5.88 -9.04
C GLN A 350 15.77 -4.75 -8.24
N LEU A 351 14.47 -4.85 -7.94
CA LEU A 351 13.82 -4.00 -6.94
C LEU A 351 13.96 -4.69 -5.58
N SER A 352 14.55 -3.98 -4.63
CA SER A 352 14.90 -4.51 -3.29
C SER A 352 14.53 -3.52 -2.19
N GLY A 353 14.45 -4.01 -0.95
CA GLY A 353 14.17 -3.17 0.23
C GLY A 353 12.67 -2.94 0.47
N PRO A 354 12.32 -2.16 1.50
CA PRO A 354 10.93 -1.93 1.89
C PRO A 354 10.15 -1.17 0.82
N LEU A 355 8.87 -1.49 0.60
CA LEU A 355 8.05 -0.86 -0.44
C LEU A 355 7.94 0.67 -0.33
N ILE A 356 8.10 1.20 0.89
CA ILE A 356 8.07 2.64 1.18
C ILE A 356 9.38 3.36 0.87
N SER A 357 10.50 2.64 0.79
CA SER A 357 11.81 3.19 0.39
C SER A 357 12.59 2.14 -0.41
N PRO A 358 12.11 1.79 -1.62
CA PRO A 358 12.69 0.75 -2.43
C PRO A 358 13.97 1.22 -3.11
N GLN A 359 14.83 0.26 -3.44
CA GLN A 359 16.05 0.47 -4.24
C GLN A 359 15.98 -0.37 -5.52
N LEU A 360 16.17 0.29 -6.66
CA LEU A 360 16.32 -0.37 -7.96
C LEU A 360 17.81 -0.49 -8.30
N ALA A 361 18.35 -1.71 -8.34
CA ALA A 361 19.74 -1.98 -8.68
C ALA A 361 19.86 -2.62 -10.07
N PHE A 362 20.67 -2.04 -10.96
CA PHE A 362 20.85 -2.55 -12.31
C PHE A 362 21.93 -3.64 -12.38
N HIS A 363 21.60 -4.74 -13.05
CA HIS A 363 22.49 -5.89 -13.23
C HIS A 363 23.53 -5.68 -14.35
N PRO A 364 24.58 -6.51 -14.39
CA PRO A 364 25.48 -6.57 -15.54
C PRO A 364 24.71 -6.73 -16.86
N GLY A 365 25.14 -5.97 -17.88
CA GLY A 365 24.45 -5.90 -19.16
C GLY A 365 23.37 -4.83 -19.26
N ALA A 366 23.06 -4.11 -18.17
CA ALA A 366 22.18 -2.94 -18.22
C ALA A 366 22.77 -1.83 -19.10
N LEU A 367 22.10 -1.57 -20.22
CA LEU A 367 22.50 -0.56 -21.20
C LEU A 367 21.26 0.18 -21.70
N LEU A 368 21.31 1.50 -21.58
CA LEU A 368 20.40 2.41 -22.28
C LEU A 368 21.18 3.08 -23.41
N ARG A 369 20.58 3.15 -24.60
CA ARG A 369 21.14 3.88 -25.74
C ARG A 369 20.13 4.89 -26.24
N SER A 370 20.61 5.99 -26.78
CA SER A 370 19.77 6.94 -27.50
C SER A 370 20.45 7.43 -28.77
N ARG A 371 19.65 7.87 -29.74
CA ARG A 371 20.11 8.54 -30.97
C ARG A 371 19.03 9.49 -31.46
N GLY A 372 19.40 10.47 -32.26
CA GLY A 372 18.48 11.46 -32.81
C GLY A 372 19.12 12.83 -32.87
N ARG A 373 18.34 13.83 -33.23
CA ARG A 373 18.81 15.22 -33.28
C ARG A 373 18.27 15.96 -32.06
N VAL A 374 19.17 16.59 -31.29
CA VAL A 374 18.82 17.26 -30.03
C VAL A 374 18.73 18.78 -30.22
N ILE A 375 19.59 19.34 -31.07
CA ILE A 375 19.54 20.73 -31.53
C ILE A 375 19.85 20.72 -33.03
N ASP A 376 19.37 21.72 -33.78
CA ASP A 376 19.48 21.76 -35.25
C ASP A 376 20.91 21.58 -35.78
N ALA A 377 21.92 21.97 -34.99
CA ALA A 377 23.33 21.81 -35.31
C ALA A 377 23.85 20.38 -35.01
N LEU A 378 23.40 19.73 -33.94
CA LEU A 378 24.07 18.54 -33.42
C LEU A 378 23.28 17.26 -33.67
N ASN A 379 23.81 16.43 -34.56
CA ASN A 379 23.30 15.09 -34.79
C ASN A 379 23.96 14.11 -33.82
N ILE A 380 23.15 13.47 -32.99
CA ILE A 380 23.62 12.43 -32.08
C ILE A 380 23.49 11.09 -32.79
N ASP A 381 24.64 10.58 -33.23
CA ASP A 381 24.73 9.23 -33.79
C ASP A 381 24.37 8.19 -32.74
N GLU A 382 24.91 8.36 -31.53
CA GLU A 382 24.67 7.46 -30.42
C GLU A 382 25.10 8.07 -29.07
N ILE A 383 24.25 7.90 -28.05
CA ILE A 383 24.68 7.97 -26.64
C ILE A 383 24.52 6.58 -26.05
N ARG A 384 25.54 6.11 -25.33
CA ARG A 384 25.50 4.86 -24.57
C ARG A 384 25.62 5.16 -23.09
N TRP A 385 24.71 4.60 -22.30
CA TRP A 385 24.65 4.68 -20.85
C TRP A 385 24.75 3.28 -20.25
N PRO A 386 25.96 2.77 -19.98
CA PRO A 386 26.14 1.55 -19.21
C PRO A 386 25.68 1.80 -17.76
N LEU A 387 24.67 1.08 -17.31
CA LEU A 387 24.07 1.25 -15.98
C LEU A 387 24.40 0.09 -15.03
N ALA A 388 25.28 -0.83 -15.41
CA ALA A 388 25.64 -1.97 -14.56
C ALA A 388 26.19 -1.49 -13.20
N GLY A 389 25.57 -1.97 -12.10
CA GLY A 389 25.94 -1.60 -10.73
C GLY A 389 25.39 -0.25 -10.25
N VAL A 390 24.70 0.50 -11.12
CA VAL A 390 23.99 1.72 -10.74
C VAL A 390 22.77 1.36 -9.90
N LYS A 391 22.51 2.15 -8.86
CA LYS A 391 21.34 2.04 -7.99
C LYS A 391 20.53 3.32 -8.05
N VAL A 392 19.21 3.18 -8.01
CA VAL A 392 18.27 4.30 -7.94
C VAL A 392 17.42 4.14 -6.69
N THR A 393 17.40 5.18 -5.87
CA THR A 393 16.57 5.29 -4.67
C THR A 393 15.76 6.57 -4.73
N GLN A 394 14.96 6.85 -3.69
CA GLN A 394 14.32 8.16 -3.53
C GLN A 394 15.32 9.30 -3.32
N GLN A 395 16.55 9.01 -2.85
CA GLN A 395 17.58 10.02 -2.61
C GLN A 395 18.35 10.38 -3.88
N GLY A 396 18.43 9.45 -4.84
CA GLY A 396 19.04 9.71 -6.13
C GLY A 396 19.71 8.48 -6.75
N VAL A 397 20.72 8.75 -7.56
CA VAL A 397 21.51 7.76 -8.28
C VAL A 397 22.85 7.53 -7.59
N ASP A 398 23.16 6.26 -7.32
CA ASP A 398 24.44 5.83 -6.75
C ASP A 398 25.17 4.87 -7.69
N GLY A 399 26.50 4.91 -7.65
CA GLY A 399 27.36 3.99 -8.40
C GLY A 399 28.17 4.68 -9.50
N ARG A 400 28.86 3.87 -10.30
CA ARG A 400 29.66 4.38 -11.41
C ARG A 400 28.75 4.75 -12.58
N LEU A 401 28.57 6.04 -12.82
CA LEU A 401 27.72 6.58 -13.88
C LEU A 401 28.59 6.99 -15.08
N GLN A 402 28.36 6.35 -16.22
CA GLN A 402 29.09 6.57 -17.47
C GLN A 402 28.16 7.01 -18.60
N ALA A 403 28.66 7.86 -19.48
CA ALA A 403 28.01 8.20 -20.74
C ALA A 403 29.05 8.30 -21.87
N ILE A 404 28.78 7.66 -23.00
CA ILE A 404 29.61 7.74 -24.20
C ILE A 404 28.75 8.35 -25.30
N LEU A 405 29.04 9.60 -25.66
CA LEU A 405 28.38 10.35 -26.71
C LEU A 405 29.23 10.31 -27.97
N ARG A 406 28.60 9.96 -29.09
CA ARG A 406 29.12 10.17 -30.45
C ARG A 406 28.16 11.08 -31.17
N ALA A 407 28.70 12.17 -31.69
CA ALA A 407 27.93 13.14 -32.43
C ALA A 407 28.76 13.72 -33.56
N HIS A 408 28.05 14.19 -34.57
CA HIS A 408 28.64 14.94 -35.67
C HIS A 408 27.85 16.21 -35.91
N GLU A 409 28.55 17.21 -36.40
CA GLU A 409 27.96 18.44 -36.90
C GLU A 409 28.57 18.73 -38.27
N GLN A 410 27.76 19.12 -39.24
CA GLN A 410 28.20 19.20 -40.65
C GLN A 410 29.42 20.11 -40.88
N GLN A 411 29.61 21.12 -40.02
CA GLN A 411 30.71 22.08 -40.14
C GLN A 411 31.86 21.78 -39.16
N MET A 412 31.55 21.37 -37.93
CA MET A 412 32.56 21.08 -36.90
C MET A 412 33.12 19.67 -36.97
N GLY A 413 32.54 18.74 -37.75
CA GLY A 413 33.03 17.36 -37.87
C GLY A 413 32.53 16.44 -36.76
N ASP A 414 33.25 15.33 -36.57
CA ASP A 414 32.86 14.23 -35.69
C ASP A 414 33.58 14.32 -34.35
N PHE A 415 32.87 14.07 -33.26
CA PHE A 415 33.47 13.97 -31.94
C PHE A 415 32.87 12.86 -31.08
N THR A 416 33.71 12.32 -30.21
CA THR A 416 33.34 11.36 -29.16
C THR A 416 33.68 11.97 -27.81
N LEU A 417 32.69 12.01 -26.93
CA LEU A 417 32.84 12.42 -25.54
C LEU A 417 32.55 11.24 -24.62
N HIS A 418 33.45 10.99 -23.68
CA HIS A 418 33.30 9.98 -22.64
C HIS A 418 33.27 10.67 -21.27
N LEU A 419 32.16 10.45 -20.57
CA LEU A 419 31.94 10.85 -19.19
C LEU A 419 32.02 9.59 -18.33
N ASP A 420 32.90 9.60 -17.33
CA ASP A 420 33.05 8.49 -16.39
C ASP A 420 33.23 9.05 -14.98
N GLY A 421 32.36 8.65 -14.06
CA GLY A 421 32.37 9.21 -12.71
C GLY A 421 31.62 8.37 -11.69
N GLN A 422 31.79 8.77 -10.43
CA GLN A 422 31.08 8.17 -9.31
C GLN A 422 29.95 9.11 -8.86
N ALA A 423 28.73 8.58 -8.85
CA ALA A 423 27.54 9.24 -8.34
C ALA A 423 27.28 8.80 -6.89
N SER A 424 26.81 9.75 -6.07
CA SER A 424 26.34 9.55 -4.70
C SER A 424 25.12 10.45 -4.49
N ASP A 425 23.97 9.83 -4.21
CA ASP A 425 22.67 10.50 -4.09
C ASP A 425 22.42 11.53 -5.21
N PHE A 426 22.86 11.22 -6.43
CA PHE A 426 22.86 12.19 -7.52
C PHE A 426 21.47 12.34 -8.15
N LEU A 427 20.99 13.57 -8.21
CA LEU A 427 19.85 14.02 -8.99
C LEU A 427 20.30 15.23 -9.87
N PRO A 428 19.60 15.54 -10.96
CA PRO A 428 19.96 16.70 -11.79
C PRO A 428 19.95 18.04 -11.04
N ASP A 429 19.26 18.14 -9.91
CA ASP A 429 19.10 19.33 -9.08
C ASP A 429 19.73 19.19 -7.69
N SER A 430 20.32 18.03 -7.35
CA SER A 430 20.91 17.80 -6.04
C SER A 430 21.92 16.64 -6.03
N GLY A 431 22.71 16.53 -4.95
CA GLY A 431 23.67 15.43 -4.80
C GLY A 431 25.01 15.65 -5.51
N ARG A 432 25.73 14.55 -5.78
CA ARG A 432 27.12 14.62 -6.25
C ARG A 432 27.43 13.64 -7.35
N TRP A 433 27.94 14.15 -8.47
CA TRP A 433 28.59 13.36 -9.51
C TRP A 433 30.01 13.87 -9.75
N GLN A 434 31.00 13.05 -9.40
CA GLN A 434 32.42 13.34 -9.63
C GLN A 434 32.82 12.74 -10.97
N VAL A 435 32.85 13.56 -12.02
CA VAL A 435 33.03 13.10 -13.40
C VAL A 435 34.38 13.50 -13.97
N ALA A 436 35.01 12.57 -14.67
CA ALA A 436 36.12 12.82 -15.58
C ALA A 436 35.58 12.92 -17.02
N LEU A 437 36.02 13.94 -17.75
CA LEU A 437 35.65 14.15 -19.15
C LEU A 437 36.84 13.86 -20.06
N LEU A 438 36.63 12.94 -21.00
CA LEU A 438 37.60 12.53 -22.01
C LEU A 438 36.98 12.76 -23.39
N GLY A 439 37.57 13.64 -24.20
CA GLY A 439 37.07 13.98 -25.53
C GLY A 439 38.10 13.73 -26.62
N ARG A 440 37.63 13.21 -27.76
CA ARG A 440 38.40 13.13 -29.00
C ARG A 440 37.51 13.58 -30.15
N GLY A 441 38.01 14.44 -31.03
CA GLY A 441 37.27 14.88 -32.20
C GLY A 441 38.19 15.32 -33.33
N THR A 442 37.65 15.27 -34.55
CA THR A 442 38.29 15.80 -35.75
C THR A 442 37.46 16.97 -36.24
N PHE A 443 38.02 18.16 -36.15
CA PHE A 443 37.37 19.39 -36.58
C PHE A 443 37.77 19.72 -38.02
N TYR A 444 36.80 20.10 -38.84
CA TYR A 444 37.04 20.58 -40.20
C TYR A 444 36.77 22.09 -40.29
N PRO A 445 37.64 22.98 -39.77
CA PRO A 445 37.60 24.36 -40.26
C PRO A 445 37.87 24.35 -41.78
N ASP A 446 37.29 25.31 -42.51
CA ASP A 446 37.29 25.46 -43.98
C ASP A 446 38.69 25.44 -44.69
N ALA A 447 39.78 25.11 -43.98
CA ALA A 447 41.13 25.00 -44.51
C ALA A 447 41.96 23.80 -44.00
N GLY A 448 41.38 22.80 -43.33
CA GLY A 448 42.09 21.55 -43.01
C GLY A 448 41.66 20.87 -41.71
N ALA A 449 41.77 19.54 -41.66
CA ALA A 449 41.41 18.74 -40.49
C ALA A 449 42.36 19.00 -39.30
N LEU A 450 41.81 19.43 -38.16
CA LEU A 450 42.51 19.54 -36.88
C LEU A 450 41.98 18.46 -35.93
N GLY A 451 42.85 17.54 -35.51
CA GLY A 451 42.54 16.57 -34.46
C GLY A 451 42.75 17.20 -33.08
N CYS A 452 41.74 17.15 -32.23
CA CYS A 452 41.82 17.59 -30.83
C CYS A 452 41.59 16.38 -29.92
N GLU A 453 42.57 16.09 -29.05
CA GLU A 453 42.46 15.14 -27.96
C GLU A 453 42.60 15.92 -26.65
N GLY A 454 41.54 15.90 -25.83
CA GLY A 454 41.47 16.65 -24.58
C GLY A 454 41.14 15.72 -23.41
N GLN A 455 42.02 15.70 -22.40
CA GLN A 455 41.73 15.20 -21.06
C GLN A 455 41.43 16.42 -20.17
N ALA A 456 40.16 16.61 -19.79
CA ALA A 456 39.86 17.50 -18.68
C ALA A 456 40.15 16.73 -17.38
N GLY A 457 41.42 16.73 -16.98
CA GLY A 457 41.86 16.18 -15.70
C GLY A 457 41.55 17.16 -14.57
N SER A 458 40.45 16.92 -13.86
CA SER A 458 40.23 17.22 -12.42
C SER A 458 38.73 17.32 -12.20
N GLY A 459 38.21 16.56 -11.23
CA GLY A 459 36.78 16.32 -11.03
C GLY A 459 35.95 17.59 -11.07
N ALA A 460 35.22 17.78 -12.17
CA ALA A 460 34.10 18.70 -12.17
C ALA A 460 33.06 18.09 -11.23
N THR A 461 32.88 18.68 -10.05
CA THR A 461 31.73 18.36 -9.21
C THR A 461 30.59 19.18 -9.78
N MET A 462 29.69 18.53 -10.53
CA MET A 462 28.46 19.18 -10.94
C MET A 462 27.58 19.28 -9.69
N LEU A 463 27.68 20.41 -8.99
CA LEU A 463 26.75 20.84 -7.95
C LEU A 463 25.72 21.70 -8.66
N LEU A 464 24.57 21.11 -9.01
CA LEU A 464 23.44 21.89 -9.49
C LEU A 464 22.67 22.37 -8.23
N PRO A 465 22.32 23.67 -8.18
CA PRO A 465 21.90 24.37 -6.96
C PRO A 465 20.54 23.96 -6.42
#